data_AF-A0A7S7R417-F1
#
_entry.id   AF-A0A7S7R417-F1
#
_cell.length_a   1.000
_cell.length_b   1.000
_cell.length_c   1.000
_cell.angle_alpha   90.00
_cell.angle_beta   90.00
_cell.angle_gamma   90.00
#
_symmetry.space_group_name_H-M   'P 1'
#
loop_
_entity.id
_entity.type
_entity.pdbx_description
1 polymer ?
#
loop_
_entity_poly.entity_id
_entity_poly.type
_entity_poly.pdbx_seq_one_letter_code
_entity_poly.pdbx_strand_id
1 'polypeptide(L)'
;MEIEKTSEGFYVCNVEKINVLDEANIGDLQAERMTVATKPDQGPLFDTAFLYNPMNEVVVLQRNSRLGLGYKAFVSYLSKLTKKDDCDLEIIIDPKVIVKLDKMDMVKKIEYSVSNPTNLDFAKEQNRGMNGDLELAKKLLGSSLNVVIGSQRGSHLSLDEAKKKVKSLLGFSDNMSNIIVRGQIDDDMESINLIKHKVTYEEKFKLKKEEKLTVVKVVEALPKAYKFHEVNLNRMYINKS
;
A
#
# COMPACT_ATOMS: atom_id res chain seq x y z
N MET A 1 -9.19 11.97 -19.89
CA MET A 1 -8.32 12.05 -18.69
C MET A 1 -8.38 13.48 -18.20
N GLU A 2 -8.94 13.67 -17.01
CA GLU A 2 -8.96 14.97 -16.35
C GLU A 2 -7.86 14.95 -15.28
N ILE A 3 -6.81 15.74 -15.53
CA ILE A 3 -5.80 16.07 -14.53
C ILE A 3 -6.09 17.49 -14.12
N GLU A 4 -6.54 17.68 -12.89
CA GLU A 4 -6.81 19.00 -12.35
C GLU A 4 -5.71 19.38 -11.37
N LYS A 5 -5.13 20.57 -11.56
CA LYS A 5 -4.23 21.17 -10.59
C LYS A 5 -5.06 21.97 -9.59
N THR A 6 -5.01 21.60 -8.32
CA THR A 6 -5.70 22.35 -7.27
C THR A 6 -4.98 23.68 -7.00
N SER A 7 -5.69 24.63 -6.38
CA SER A 7 -5.10 25.89 -5.90
C SER A 7 -3.94 25.68 -4.92
N GLU A 8 -3.87 24.52 -4.29
CA GLU A 8 -2.86 24.12 -3.30
C GLU A 8 -1.65 23.42 -3.93
N GLY A 9 -1.65 23.27 -5.26
CA GLY A 9 -0.53 22.70 -6.01
C GLY A 9 -0.56 21.17 -6.16
N PHE A 10 -1.63 20.51 -5.70
CA PHE A 10 -1.81 19.07 -5.93
C PHE A 10 -2.30 18.80 -7.34
N TYR A 11 -1.97 17.63 -7.88
CA TYR A 11 -2.62 17.08 -9.05
C TYR A 11 -3.62 16.03 -8.61
N VAL A 12 -4.89 16.19 -8.95
CA VAL A 12 -5.92 15.19 -8.70
C VAL A 12 -6.39 14.62 -10.04
N CYS A 13 -6.53 13.30 -10.07
CA CYS A 13 -6.69 12.54 -11.29
C CYS A 13 -7.72 11.43 -11.09
N ASN A 14 -8.49 11.13 -12.14
CA ASN A 14 -9.24 9.90 -12.25
C ASN A 14 -8.70 9.05 -13.41
N VAL A 15 -8.46 7.77 -13.16
CA VAL A 15 -8.10 6.79 -14.19
C VAL A 15 -9.24 5.82 -14.40
N GLU A 16 -9.75 5.81 -15.63
CA GLU A 16 -10.83 4.95 -16.08
C GLU A 16 -10.25 3.69 -16.71
N LYS A 17 -10.57 2.53 -16.12
CA LYS A 17 -10.29 1.23 -16.71
C LYS A 17 -11.58 0.67 -17.33
N ILE A 18 -11.56 0.42 -18.63
CA ILE A 18 -12.66 -0.26 -19.35
C ILE A 18 -12.35 -1.76 -19.42
N ASN A 19 -13.32 -2.61 -19.05
CA ASN A 19 -13.24 -4.04 -19.31
C ASN A 19 -14.13 -4.45 -20.50
N VAL A 20 -13.58 -4.47 -21.71
CA VAL A 20 -14.33 -4.83 -22.94
C VAL A 20 -14.72 -6.31 -23.04
N LEU A 21 -14.29 -7.15 -22.10
CA LEU A 21 -14.63 -8.57 -22.06
C LEU A 21 -15.91 -8.85 -21.26
N ASP A 22 -16.37 -7.89 -20.47
CA ASP A 22 -17.56 -8.03 -19.63
C ASP A 22 -18.72 -7.22 -20.20
N GLU A 23 -19.92 -7.80 -20.17
CA GLU A 23 -21.15 -7.04 -20.39
C GLU A 23 -21.54 -6.27 -19.13
N ALA A 24 -22.05 -5.05 -19.30
CA ALA A 24 -22.63 -4.28 -18.20
C ALA A 24 -24.14 -4.53 -18.14
N ASN A 25 -24.66 -4.79 -16.95
CA ASN A 25 -26.07 -5.07 -16.73
C ASN A 25 -26.67 -4.01 -15.81
N ILE A 26 -27.77 -3.39 -16.24
CA ILE A 26 -28.57 -2.46 -15.45
C ILE A 26 -29.80 -3.22 -14.98
N GLY A 27 -30.06 -3.17 -13.68
CA GLY A 27 -31.28 -3.68 -13.07
C GLY A 27 -31.98 -2.61 -12.26
N ASP A 28 -33.29 -2.75 -12.11
CA ASP A 28 -34.11 -1.92 -11.22
C ASP A 28 -34.74 -2.75 -10.09
N LEU A 29 -35.55 -2.10 -9.25
CA LEU A 29 -36.24 -2.76 -8.13
C LEU A 29 -37.41 -3.64 -8.61
N GLN A 30 -37.80 -3.52 -9.87
CA GLN A 30 -38.84 -4.28 -10.55
C GLN A 30 -38.28 -5.56 -11.19
N ALA A 31 -36.98 -5.82 -11.01
CA ALA A 31 -36.25 -6.95 -11.59
C ALA A 31 -36.20 -6.94 -13.13
N GLU A 32 -36.42 -5.77 -13.75
CA GLU A 32 -36.15 -5.60 -15.18
C GLU A 32 -34.63 -5.56 -15.40
N ARG A 33 -34.16 -6.22 -16.46
CA ARG A 33 -32.74 -6.30 -16.79
C ARG A 33 -32.50 -5.76 -18.19
N MET A 34 -31.57 -4.81 -18.29
CA MET A 34 -31.07 -4.28 -19.55
C MET A 34 -29.57 -4.54 -19.65
N THR A 35 -29.15 -5.20 -20.73
CA THR A 35 -27.73 -5.31 -21.09
C THR A 35 -27.31 -4.04 -21.83
N VAL A 36 -26.23 -3.42 -21.36
CA VAL A 36 -25.55 -2.30 -22.01
C VAL A 36 -24.10 -2.71 -22.33
N ALA A 37 -23.41 -1.89 -23.11
CA ALA A 37 -22.08 -2.21 -23.63
C ALA A 37 -22.05 -3.45 -24.55
N THR A 38 -22.90 -3.46 -25.58
CA THR A 38 -23.09 -4.61 -26.48
C THR A 38 -22.15 -4.62 -27.69
N LYS A 39 -21.33 -3.57 -27.89
CA LYS A 39 -20.33 -3.52 -28.95
C LYS A 39 -18.98 -4.07 -28.46
N PRO A 40 -18.12 -4.60 -29.36
CA PRO A 40 -16.82 -5.18 -28.98
C PRO A 40 -15.84 -4.22 -28.30
N ASP A 41 -16.05 -2.91 -28.42
CA ASP A 41 -15.22 -1.85 -27.86
C ASP A 41 -15.85 -1.22 -26.60
N GLN A 42 -16.95 -1.77 -26.10
CA GLN A 42 -17.66 -1.30 -24.93
C GLN A 42 -17.51 -2.29 -23.77
N GLY A 43 -17.57 -1.76 -22.55
CA GLY A 43 -17.57 -2.57 -21.33
C GLY A 43 -17.80 -1.71 -20.08
N PRO A 44 -17.95 -2.32 -18.90
CA PRO A 44 -18.03 -1.58 -17.65
C PRO A 44 -16.76 -0.78 -17.38
N LEU A 45 -16.95 0.42 -16.82
CA LEU A 45 -15.92 1.35 -16.40
C LEU A 45 -15.63 1.18 -14.91
N PHE A 46 -14.34 1.24 -14.57
CA PHE A 46 -13.87 1.20 -13.20
C PHE A 46 -12.92 2.36 -12.93
N ASP A 47 -13.35 3.26 -12.06
CA ASP A 47 -12.59 4.44 -11.68
C ASP A 47 -11.51 4.14 -10.64
N THR A 48 -10.38 4.83 -10.78
CA THR A 48 -9.32 4.89 -9.78
C THR A 48 -8.90 6.33 -9.61
N ALA A 49 -9.38 6.95 -8.54
CA ALA A 49 -8.98 8.31 -8.20
C ALA A 49 -7.63 8.29 -7.47
N PHE A 50 -6.75 9.23 -7.81
CA PHE A 50 -5.49 9.44 -7.10
C PHE A 50 -5.13 10.93 -7.04
N LEU A 51 -4.32 11.27 -6.04
CA LEU A 51 -3.72 12.59 -5.89
C LEU A 51 -2.21 12.43 -5.88
N TYR A 52 -1.51 13.36 -6.53
CA TYR A 52 -0.06 13.48 -6.49
C TYR A 52 0.33 14.87 -5.97
N ASN A 53 1.17 14.91 -4.93
CA ASN A 53 1.81 16.14 -4.50
C ASN A 53 3.26 16.17 -5.03
N PRO A 54 3.60 17.07 -5.98
CA PRO A 54 4.95 17.17 -6.52
C PRO A 54 5.98 17.69 -5.50
N MET A 55 5.56 18.36 -4.43
CA MET A 55 6.47 18.96 -3.44
C MET A 55 7.22 17.92 -2.61
N ASN A 56 6.60 16.77 -2.35
CA ASN A 56 7.20 15.67 -1.58
C ASN A 56 7.02 14.30 -2.24
N GLU A 57 6.64 14.30 -3.51
CA GLU A 57 6.49 13.11 -4.34
C GLU A 57 5.51 12.06 -3.78
N VAL A 58 4.58 12.48 -2.92
CA VAL A 58 3.60 11.59 -2.30
C VAL A 58 2.41 11.37 -3.22
N VAL A 59 2.02 10.11 -3.35
CA VAL A 59 0.77 9.69 -4.03
C VAL A 59 -0.25 9.21 -3.01
N VAL A 60 -1.46 9.77 -3.06
CA VAL A 60 -2.63 9.25 -2.34
C VAL A 60 -3.48 8.46 -3.33
N LEU A 61 -3.63 7.16 -3.08
CA LEU A 61 -4.38 6.27 -3.96
C LEU A 61 -5.69 5.83 -3.31
N GLN A 62 -6.81 5.99 -4.03
CA GLN A 62 -8.08 5.41 -3.62
C GLN A 62 -7.94 3.89 -3.47
N ARG A 63 -8.37 3.36 -2.31
CA ARG A 63 -8.43 1.90 -2.13
C ARG A 63 -9.59 1.34 -2.93
N ASN A 64 -9.29 0.73 -4.08
CA ASN A 64 -10.29 0.04 -4.87
C ASN A 64 -10.47 -1.39 -4.38
N SER A 65 -11.72 -1.76 -4.06
CA SER A 65 -12.00 -3.02 -3.39
C SER A 65 -11.92 -4.23 -4.31
N ARG A 66 -12.18 -4.13 -5.63
CA ARG A 66 -12.12 -5.29 -6.55
C ARG A 66 -11.76 -5.03 -8.02
N LEU A 67 -12.09 -3.89 -8.64
CA LEU A 67 -12.11 -3.80 -10.12
C LEU A 67 -11.31 -2.63 -10.74
N GLY A 68 -10.90 -1.65 -9.94
CA GLY A 68 -10.02 -0.55 -10.41
C GLY A 68 -8.57 -0.99 -10.64
N LEU A 69 -7.66 -0.03 -10.80
CA LEU A 69 -6.24 -0.33 -11.00
C LEU A 69 -5.62 -0.88 -9.72
N GLY A 70 -5.08 -2.10 -9.80
CA GLY A 70 -4.16 -2.62 -8.80
C GLY A 70 -2.78 -1.95 -8.91
N TYR A 71 -1.95 -2.09 -7.89
CA TYR A 71 -0.62 -1.45 -7.79
C TYR A 71 0.21 -1.56 -9.07
N LYS A 72 0.42 -2.78 -9.60
CA LYS A 72 1.22 -2.99 -10.83
C LYS A 72 0.64 -2.29 -12.05
N ALA A 73 -0.68 -2.31 -12.20
CA ALA A 73 -1.36 -1.66 -13.31
C ALA A 73 -1.27 -0.13 -13.19
N PHE A 74 -1.31 0.38 -11.96
CA PHE A 74 -1.14 1.79 -11.66
C PHE A 74 0.30 2.28 -11.93
N VAL A 75 1.32 1.53 -11.50
CA VAL A 75 2.73 1.83 -11.85
C VAL A 75 2.93 1.81 -13.37
N SER A 76 2.45 0.77 -14.06
CA SER A 76 2.53 0.71 -15.52
C SER A 76 1.80 1.88 -16.20
N TYR A 77 0.69 2.33 -15.63
CA TYR A 77 -0.02 3.52 -16.09
C TYR A 77 0.83 4.79 -15.90
N LEU A 78 1.44 4.98 -14.74
CA LEU A 78 2.34 6.11 -14.48
C LEU A 78 3.53 6.11 -15.43
N SER A 79 4.17 4.97 -15.67
CA SER A 79 5.30 4.86 -16.61
C SER A 79 4.91 5.28 -18.02
N LYS A 80 3.74 4.86 -18.50
CA LYS A 80 3.22 5.27 -19.81
C LYS A 80 2.89 6.76 -19.85
N LEU A 81 2.30 7.29 -18.77
CA LEU A 81 1.94 8.71 -18.67
C LEU A 81 3.18 9.61 -18.69
N THR A 82 4.22 9.24 -17.94
CA THR A 82 5.47 10.02 -17.82
C THR A 82 6.48 9.70 -18.91
N LYS A 83 6.27 8.63 -19.68
CA LYS A 83 7.25 8.04 -20.63
C LYS A 83 8.57 7.67 -19.95
N LYS A 84 8.48 7.20 -18.70
CA LYS A 84 9.62 6.79 -17.89
C LYS A 84 9.37 5.40 -17.30
N ASP A 85 10.34 4.51 -17.49
CA ASP A 85 10.22 3.12 -17.04
C ASP A 85 10.76 2.90 -15.61
N ASP A 86 11.24 3.96 -14.94
CA ASP A 86 11.86 3.94 -13.61
C ASP A 86 10.92 4.44 -12.49
N CYS A 87 9.61 4.17 -12.61
CA CYS A 87 8.65 4.54 -11.58
C CYS A 87 8.43 3.39 -10.60
N ASP A 88 8.85 3.59 -9.35
CA ASP A 88 8.52 2.71 -8.21
C ASP A 88 7.69 3.49 -7.17
N LEU A 89 6.81 2.79 -6.46
CA LEU A 89 5.99 3.37 -5.41
C LEU A 89 6.27 2.68 -4.07
N GLU A 90 6.86 3.40 -3.13
CA GLU A 90 7.10 2.89 -1.79
C GLU A 90 5.88 3.13 -0.89
N ILE A 91 5.51 2.13 -0.08
CA ILE A 91 4.45 2.27 0.92
C ILE A 91 4.95 3.13 2.09
N ILE A 92 4.27 4.24 2.35
CA ILE A 92 4.54 5.06 3.53
C ILE A 92 3.96 4.38 4.78
N ILE A 93 4.83 4.04 5.72
CA ILE A 93 4.47 3.45 7.02
C ILE A 93 4.07 4.57 7.98
N ASP A 94 3.04 4.34 8.80
CA ASP A 94 2.60 5.30 9.80
C ASP A 94 3.76 5.64 10.77
N PRO A 95 4.17 6.92 10.86
CA PRO A 95 5.24 7.36 11.75
C PRO A 95 5.04 6.91 13.20
N LYS A 96 3.79 6.85 13.68
CA LYS A 96 3.49 6.43 15.07
C LYS A 96 3.99 5.04 15.36
N VAL A 97 3.98 4.16 14.35
CA VAL A 97 4.40 2.77 14.48
C VAL A 97 5.92 2.66 14.48
N ILE A 98 6.60 3.49 13.69
CA ILE A 98 8.06 3.61 13.76
C ILE A 98 8.49 4.16 15.12
N VAL A 99 7.80 5.19 15.64
CA VAL A 99 8.07 5.72 16.99
C VAL A 99 7.85 4.66 18.06
N LYS A 100 6.77 3.87 17.96
CA LYS A 100 6.54 2.75 18.89
C LYS A 100 7.66 1.71 18.81
N LEU A 101 8.12 1.34 17.61
CA LEU A 101 9.25 0.44 17.42
C LEU A 101 10.53 1.01 18.05
N ASP A 102 10.80 2.30 17.87
CA ASP A 102 11.99 2.96 18.43
C ASP A 102 11.92 3.05 19.97
N LYS A 103 10.72 3.21 20.55
CA LYS A 103 10.46 3.19 21.99
C LYS A 103 10.48 1.80 22.64
N MET A 104 10.56 0.71 21.87
CA MET A 104 10.68 -0.61 22.48
C MET A 104 12.00 -0.73 23.25
N ASP A 105 11.89 -1.12 24.53
CA ASP A 105 13.00 -1.37 25.44
C ASP A 105 13.55 -2.79 25.27
N MET A 106 12.70 -3.70 24.79
CA MET A 106 13.04 -5.11 24.62
C MET A 106 12.26 -5.71 23.45
N VAL A 107 12.88 -6.62 22.71
CA VAL A 107 12.22 -7.42 21.66
C VAL A 107 12.28 -8.91 22.04
N LYS A 108 11.13 -9.58 22.01
CA LYS A 108 11.00 -11.04 22.26
C LYS A 108 10.88 -11.84 20.97
N LYS A 109 10.26 -11.27 19.94
CA LYS A 109 9.97 -11.99 18.70
C LYS A 109 9.90 -11.05 17.50
N ILE A 110 10.45 -11.48 16.38
CA ILE A 110 10.22 -10.91 15.05
C ILE A 110 9.62 -12.00 14.17
N GLU A 111 8.57 -11.67 13.43
CA GLU A 111 7.92 -12.54 12.45
C GLU A 111 7.70 -11.77 11.16
N TYR A 112 8.04 -12.35 10.01
CA TYR A 112 7.78 -11.75 8.71
C TYR A 112 7.52 -12.79 7.63
N SER A 113 6.77 -12.37 6.61
CA SER A 113 6.28 -13.23 5.54
C SER A 113 6.63 -12.63 4.19
N VAL A 114 7.45 -13.33 3.41
CA VAL A 114 7.80 -12.95 2.04
C VAL A 114 6.77 -13.53 1.08
N SER A 115 6.17 -12.66 0.26
CA SER A 115 5.21 -13.03 -0.77
C SER A 115 5.94 -13.33 -2.07
N ASN A 116 5.63 -14.47 -2.70
CA ASN A 116 6.14 -14.87 -4.01
C ASN A 116 7.69 -14.82 -4.13
N PRO A 117 8.42 -15.71 -3.44
CA PRO A 117 9.88 -15.75 -3.38
C PRO A 117 10.57 -16.11 -4.72
N THR A 118 9.84 -16.10 -5.84
CA THR A 118 10.37 -16.39 -7.17
C THR A 118 11.05 -15.17 -7.80
N ASN A 119 10.70 -13.95 -7.38
CA ASN A 119 11.27 -12.70 -7.86
C ASN A 119 12.29 -12.12 -6.85
N LEU A 120 13.51 -12.66 -6.87
CA LEU A 120 14.55 -12.40 -5.86
C LEU A 120 15.54 -11.29 -6.22
N ASP A 121 15.20 -10.42 -7.17
CA ASP A 121 16.10 -9.32 -7.55
C ASP A 121 16.42 -8.41 -6.35
N PHE A 122 15.48 -8.25 -5.41
CA PHE A 122 15.68 -7.51 -4.16
C PHE A 122 16.63 -8.19 -3.16
N ALA A 123 16.86 -9.50 -3.28
CA ALA A 123 17.68 -10.29 -2.36
C ALA A 123 19.15 -10.38 -2.80
N LYS A 124 19.47 -9.95 -4.03
CA LYS A 124 20.83 -10.03 -4.61
C LYS A 124 21.88 -9.27 -3.82
N GLU A 125 21.50 -8.23 -3.07
CA GLU A 125 22.43 -7.36 -2.33
C GLU A 125 22.55 -7.68 -0.82
N GLN A 126 21.78 -8.64 -0.28
CA GLN A 126 21.86 -8.98 1.14
C GLN A 126 22.75 -10.21 1.44
N ASN A 127 23.40 -10.18 2.60
CA ASN A 127 24.30 -11.26 3.06
C ASN A 127 23.62 -12.65 3.06
N ARG A 128 24.42 -13.67 2.71
CA ARG A 128 24.09 -15.07 2.35
C ARG A 128 22.95 -15.81 3.10
N GLY A 129 22.60 -15.44 4.34
CA GLY A 129 21.67 -16.22 5.17
C GLY A 129 20.23 -16.27 4.66
N MET A 130 19.63 -15.11 4.38
CA MET A 130 18.23 -15.03 3.92
C MET A 130 18.07 -15.51 2.47
N ASN A 131 19.13 -15.39 1.67
CA ASN A 131 19.12 -15.78 0.26
C ASN A 131 19.02 -17.30 0.09
N GLY A 132 19.60 -18.08 1.01
CA GLY A 132 19.52 -19.54 0.97
C GLY A 132 18.09 -20.07 1.11
N ASP A 133 17.33 -19.56 2.08
CA ASP A 133 15.95 -19.99 2.31
C ASP A 133 15.00 -19.52 1.20
N LEU A 134 15.26 -18.34 0.63
CA LEU A 134 14.53 -17.83 -0.53
C LEU A 134 14.80 -18.65 -1.80
N GLU A 135 16.07 -19.01 -2.06
CA GLU A 135 16.42 -19.90 -3.17
C GLU A 135 15.82 -21.30 -2.99
N LEU A 136 15.82 -21.82 -1.76
CA LEU A 136 15.17 -23.09 -1.45
C LEU A 136 13.67 -23.03 -1.72
N ALA A 137 12.98 -21.98 -1.24
CA ALA A 137 11.56 -21.77 -1.49
C ALA A 137 11.26 -21.73 -2.99
N LYS A 138 12.10 -21.06 -3.79
CA LYS A 138 11.98 -21.04 -5.26
C LYS A 138 12.14 -22.44 -5.88
N LYS A 139 13.15 -23.21 -5.47
CA LYS A 139 13.37 -24.58 -5.96
C LYS A 139 12.23 -25.52 -5.59
N LEU A 140 11.58 -25.28 -4.45
CA LEU A 140 10.39 -26.01 -4.00
C LEU A 140 9.09 -25.51 -4.61
N LEU A 141 9.13 -24.52 -5.51
CA LEU A 141 7.94 -23.85 -6.08
C LEU A 141 7.00 -23.29 -4.99
N GLY A 142 7.57 -22.86 -3.86
CA GLY A 142 6.85 -22.26 -2.75
C GLY A 142 6.31 -20.88 -3.12
N SER A 143 5.05 -20.62 -2.72
CA SER A 143 4.36 -19.34 -2.99
C SER A 143 4.58 -18.29 -1.89
N SER A 144 5.09 -18.69 -0.72
CA SER A 144 5.39 -17.80 0.40
C SER A 144 6.47 -18.41 1.33
N LEU A 145 7.14 -17.55 2.10
CA LEU A 145 8.09 -17.95 3.14
C LEU A 145 7.78 -17.18 4.44
N ASN A 146 7.60 -17.90 5.54
CA ASN A 146 7.38 -17.32 6.87
C ASN A 146 8.60 -17.54 7.75
N VAL A 147 9.17 -16.47 8.29
CA VAL A 147 10.32 -16.52 9.18
C VAL A 147 9.91 -16.05 10.56
N VAL A 148 10.24 -16.83 11.59
CA VAL A 148 9.99 -16.52 12.99
C VAL A 148 11.30 -16.60 13.77
N ILE A 149 11.68 -15.49 14.38
CA ILE A 149 12.86 -15.38 15.24
C ILE A 149 12.35 -15.02 16.64
N GLY A 150 12.50 -15.94 17.59
CA GLY A 150 12.08 -15.75 18.98
C GLY A 150 13.25 -15.86 19.94
N SER A 151 13.19 -15.13 21.04
CA SER A 151 14.11 -15.34 22.16
C SER A 151 13.69 -16.55 22.98
N GLN A 152 14.65 -17.13 23.72
CA GLN A 152 14.35 -18.18 24.69
C GLN A 152 13.53 -17.61 25.85
N ARG A 153 12.91 -18.51 26.63
CA ARG A 153 12.16 -18.12 27.83
C ARG A 153 13.09 -17.39 28.80
N GLY A 154 12.67 -16.22 29.28
CA GLY A 154 13.46 -15.40 30.19
C GLY A 154 14.54 -14.53 29.53
N SER A 155 14.82 -14.70 28.22
CA SER A 155 15.77 -13.85 27.49
C SER A 155 15.07 -12.98 26.45
N HIS A 156 15.83 -12.10 25.80
CA HIS A 156 15.35 -11.23 24.72
C HIS A 156 16.33 -11.27 23.54
N LEU A 157 15.83 -10.86 22.37
CA LEU A 157 16.69 -10.62 21.22
C LEU A 157 17.57 -9.39 21.49
N SER A 158 18.70 -9.29 20.79
CA SER A 158 19.47 -8.04 20.76
C SER A 158 18.59 -6.94 20.17
N LEU A 159 18.34 -5.87 20.94
CA LEU A 159 17.44 -4.80 20.55
C LEU A 159 17.93 -4.08 19.28
N ASP A 160 19.23 -3.76 19.22
CA ASP A 160 19.81 -3.05 18.09
C ASP A 160 19.78 -3.88 16.81
N GLU A 161 20.12 -5.17 16.89
CA GLU A 161 20.09 -6.07 15.74
C GLU A 161 18.65 -6.36 15.30
N ALA A 162 17.72 -6.47 16.25
CA ALA A 162 16.29 -6.58 15.97
C ALA A 162 15.78 -5.34 15.22
N LYS A 163 16.07 -4.13 15.73
CA LYS A 163 15.68 -2.86 15.10
C LYS A 163 16.31 -2.71 13.71
N LYS A 164 17.60 -3.02 13.54
CA LYS A 164 18.29 -3.01 12.23
C LYS A 164 17.64 -3.98 11.25
N LYS A 165 17.36 -5.22 11.67
CA LYS A 165 16.71 -6.21 10.81
C LYS A 165 15.32 -5.73 10.39
N VAL A 166 14.53 -5.21 11.31
CA VAL A 166 13.20 -4.67 11.01
C VAL A 166 13.30 -3.51 10.03
N LYS A 167 14.15 -2.52 10.27
CA LYS A 167 14.37 -1.37 9.35
C LYS A 167 14.82 -1.83 7.97
N SER A 168 15.69 -2.83 7.88
CA SER A 168 16.07 -3.45 6.61
C SER A 168 14.88 -4.10 5.89
N LEU A 169 14.00 -4.81 6.60
CA LEU A 169 12.80 -5.42 6.02
C LEU A 169 11.80 -4.37 5.52
N LEU A 170 11.70 -3.20 6.17
CA LEU A 170 10.84 -2.11 5.73
C LEU A 170 11.25 -1.58 4.35
N GLY A 171 12.56 -1.56 4.04
CA GLY A 171 13.05 -1.18 2.70
C GLY A 171 12.64 -2.12 1.56
N PHE A 172 12.02 -3.26 1.88
CA PHE A 172 11.50 -4.22 0.90
C PHE A 172 10.03 -4.58 1.19
N SER A 173 9.28 -3.65 1.80
CA SER A 173 7.90 -3.88 2.26
C SER A 173 6.95 -4.39 1.18
N ASP A 174 7.20 -4.04 -0.08
CA ASP A 174 6.33 -4.43 -1.22
C ASP A 174 6.33 -5.94 -1.50
N ASN A 175 7.40 -6.63 -1.08
CA ASN A 175 7.53 -8.08 -1.19
C ASN A 175 7.10 -8.80 0.10
N MET A 176 6.61 -8.07 1.10
CA MET A 176 6.26 -8.61 2.41
C MET A 176 4.74 -8.56 2.62
N SER A 177 4.14 -9.66 3.09
CA SER A 177 2.72 -9.66 3.50
C SER A 177 2.53 -9.29 4.97
N ASN A 178 3.56 -9.48 5.80
CA ASN A 178 3.57 -9.03 7.19
C ASN A 178 5.00 -8.76 7.68
N ILE A 179 5.12 -7.88 8.68
CA ILE A 179 6.29 -7.74 9.53
C ILE A 179 5.75 -7.44 10.94
N ILE A 180 5.89 -8.39 11.86
CA ILE A 180 5.38 -8.32 13.22
C ILE A 180 6.55 -8.31 14.20
N VAL A 181 6.57 -7.34 15.10
CA VAL A 181 7.54 -7.25 16.20
C VAL A 181 6.80 -7.32 17.51
N ARG A 182 7.17 -8.26 18.38
CA ARG A 182 6.65 -8.36 19.75
C ARG A 182 7.74 -7.97 20.72
N GLY A 183 7.44 -7.00 21.57
CA GLY A 183 8.39 -6.39 22.49
C GLY A 183 7.71 -5.75 23.69
N GLN A 184 8.50 -5.13 24.56
CA GLN A 184 8.04 -4.36 25.71
C GLN A 184 8.16 -2.86 25.42
N ILE A 185 7.14 -2.09 25.76
CA ILE A 185 7.11 -0.63 25.75
C ILE A 185 6.52 -0.19 27.08
N ASP A 186 7.23 0.62 27.86
CA ASP A 186 6.72 1.17 29.14
C ASP A 186 6.11 0.07 30.04
N ASP A 187 6.81 -1.06 30.19
CA ASP A 187 6.41 -2.26 30.94
C ASP A 187 5.31 -3.17 30.35
N ASP A 188 4.67 -2.75 29.27
CA ASP A 188 3.64 -3.54 28.60
C ASP A 188 4.19 -4.33 27.40
N MET A 189 3.81 -5.61 27.31
CA MET A 189 4.13 -6.44 26.16
C MET A 189 3.20 -6.14 24.99
N GLU A 190 3.71 -5.49 23.95
CA GLU A 190 2.97 -5.14 22.73
C GLU A 190 3.40 -5.99 21.52
N SER A 191 2.51 -6.11 20.54
CA SER A 191 2.82 -6.66 19.21
C SER A 191 2.44 -5.64 18.15
N ILE A 192 3.39 -5.29 17.29
CA ILE A 192 3.26 -4.25 16.28
C ILE A 192 3.37 -4.90 14.90
N ASN A 193 2.41 -4.63 14.00
CA ASN A 193 2.48 -5.07 12.61
C ASN A 193 2.78 -3.90 11.66
N LEU A 194 4.03 -3.79 11.22
CA LEU A 194 4.49 -2.62 10.49
C LEU A 194 3.89 -2.48 9.08
N ILE A 195 3.63 -3.59 8.38
CA ILE A 195 3.02 -3.57 7.03
C ILE A 195 1.54 -3.21 7.08
N LYS A 196 0.80 -3.69 8.09
CA LYS A 196 -0.62 -3.36 8.27
C LYS A 196 -0.85 -1.90 8.66
N HIS A 197 0.16 -1.24 9.20
CA HIS A 197 0.11 0.16 9.61
C HIS A 197 0.66 1.11 8.54
N LYS A 198 0.40 0.85 7.25
CA LYS A 198 0.57 1.88 6.23
C LYS A 198 -0.31 3.09 6.52
N VAL A 199 0.12 4.27 6.08
CA VAL A 199 -0.67 5.50 6.18
C VAL A 199 -1.99 5.29 5.44
N THR A 200 -3.09 5.44 6.17
CA THR A 200 -4.45 5.29 5.64
C THR A 200 -5.35 6.40 6.12
N TYR A 201 -6.39 6.69 5.34
CA TYR A 201 -7.44 7.63 5.67
C TYR A 201 -8.78 7.00 5.26
N GLU A 202 -9.79 7.11 6.12
CA GLU A 202 -11.14 6.65 5.85
C GLU A 202 -12.09 7.85 5.87
N GLU A 203 -12.69 8.14 4.71
CA GLU A 203 -13.77 9.13 4.60
C GLU A 203 -15.12 8.42 4.64
N LYS A 204 -16.04 8.90 5.48
CA LYS A 204 -17.43 8.41 5.53
C LYS A 204 -18.36 9.38 4.82
N PHE A 205 -18.88 8.97 3.67
CA PHE A 205 -19.84 9.75 2.90
C PHE A 205 -21.27 9.54 3.43
N LYS A 206 -21.91 10.62 3.90
CA LYS A 206 -23.35 10.62 4.22
C LYS A 206 -24.16 10.91 2.95
N LEU A 207 -24.63 9.85 2.30
CA LEU A 207 -25.45 9.96 1.09
C LEU A 207 -26.94 10.10 1.46
N LYS A 208 -27.68 10.94 0.73
CA LYS A 208 -29.15 10.95 0.79
C LYS A 208 -29.71 9.67 0.14
N LYS A 209 -31.00 9.37 0.41
CA LYS A 209 -31.68 8.11 -0.01
C LYS A 209 -31.55 7.79 -1.51
N GLU A 210 -31.43 8.80 -2.36
CA GLU A 210 -31.34 8.66 -3.83
C GLU A 210 -29.97 9.06 -4.39
N GLU A 211 -29.05 9.44 -3.51
CA GLU A 211 -27.73 9.92 -3.90
C GLU A 211 -26.75 8.75 -3.99
N LYS A 212 -26.05 8.66 -5.11
CA LYS A 212 -24.98 7.67 -5.32
C LYS A 212 -23.63 8.26 -4.93
N LEU A 213 -22.72 7.41 -4.45
CA LEU A 213 -21.32 7.78 -4.40
C LEU A 213 -20.80 7.88 -5.83
N THR A 214 -20.25 9.04 -6.20
CA THR A 214 -19.68 9.29 -7.52
C THR A 214 -18.17 9.44 -7.42
N VAL A 215 -17.46 9.24 -8.53
CA VAL A 215 -16.02 9.48 -8.61
C VAL A 215 -15.66 10.92 -8.24
N VAL A 216 -16.49 11.90 -8.61
CA VAL A 216 -16.32 13.31 -8.25
C VAL A 216 -16.22 13.50 -6.74
N LYS A 217 -17.15 12.90 -5.96
CA LYS A 217 -17.11 12.97 -4.49
C LYS A 217 -15.84 12.33 -3.91
N VAL A 218 -15.34 11.28 -4.56
CA VAL A 218 -14.10 10.61 -4.13
C VAL A 218 -12.87 11.48 -4.44
N VAL A 219 -12.80 12.05 -5.64
CA VAL A 219 -11.75 13.00 -6.08
C VAL A 219 -11.67 14.18 -5.10
N GLU A 220 -12.80 14.77 -4.71
CA GLU A 220 -12.88 15.85 -3.72
C GLU A 220 -12.42 15.45 -2.31
N ALA A 221 -12.43 14.17 -1.97
CA ALA A 221 -11.97 13.67 -0.67
C ALA A 221 -10.45 13.45 -0.61
N LEU A 222 -9.77 13.31 -1.75
CA LEU A 222 -8.33 13.03 -1.79
C LEU A 222 -7.48 14.15 -1.15
N PRO A 223 -7.73 15.45 -1.41
CA PRO A 223 -7.00 16.52 -0.71
C PRO A 223 -7.20 16.48 0.81
N LYS A 224 -8.39 16.11 1.29
CA LYS A 224 -8.65 15.98 2.74
C LYS A 224 -7.82 14.85 3.34
N ALA A 225 -7.74 13.71 2.65
CA ALA A 225 -6.92 12.57 3.05
C ALA A 225 -5.44 12.94 3.15
N TYR A 226 -4.92 13.71 2.18
CA TYR A 226 -3.56 14.23 2.21
C TYR A 226 -3.33 15.16 3.40
N LYS A 227 -4.19 16.18 3.55
CA LYS A 227 -4.09 17.19 4.62
C LYS A 227 -4.14 16.60 6.02
N PHE A 228 -4.92 15.54 6.21
CA PHE A 228 -4.97 14.83 7.49
C PHE A 228 -3.59 14.32 7.94
N HIS A 229 -2.73 13.93 6.99
CA HIS A 229 -1.38 13.43 7.25
C HIS A 229 -0.25 14.42 6.91
N GLU A 230 -0.59 15.61 6.39
CA GLU A 230 0.37 16.57 5.82
C GLU A 230 1.53 16.92 6.74
N VAL A 231 1.27 17.18 8.02
CA VAL A 231 2.32 17.50 9.00
C VAL A 231 3.36 16.38 9.10
N ASN A 232 2.91 15.12 9.12
CA ASN A 232 3.81 13.98 9.21
C ASN A 232 4.55 13.74 7.89
N LEU A 233 3.84 13.83 6.76
CA LEU A 233 4.42 13.66 5.43
C LEU A 233 5.50 14.73 5.14
N ASN A 234 5.23 15.99 5.51
CA ASN A 234 6.18 17.08 5.32
C ASN A 234 7.41 16.94 6.23
N ARG A 235 7.23 16.48 7.48
CA ARG A 235 8.37 16.14 8.35
C ARG A 235 9.24 15.04 7.78
N MET A 236 8.63 14.02 7.17
CA MET A 236 9.35 12.87 6.62
C MET A 236 10.13 13.20 5.34
N TYR A 237 9.55 14.00 4.45
CA TYR A 237 10.05 14.13 3.07
C TYR A 237 10.45 15.54 2.64
N ILE A 238 10.04 16.59 3.37
CA ILE A 238 10.42 17.99 3.07
C ILE A 238 11.48 18.48 4.05
N ASN A 239 11.26 18.30 5.35
CA ASN A 239 12.13 18.85 6.40
C ASN A 239 13.31 17.93 6.76
N LYS A 240 13.89 17.19 5.81
CA LYS A 240 15.10 16.36 6.04
C LYS A 240 16.39 17.19 6.24
N SER A 241 16.28 18.48 6.56
CA SER A 241 17.39 19.42 6.75
C SER A 241 17.97 19.35 8.16
#